data_AF-A0A7S2VB16-F1
#
_entry.id   AF-A0A7S2VB16-F1
#
_cell.length_a   1.000
_cell.length_b   1.000
_cell.length_c   1.000
_cell.angle_alpha   90.00
_cell.angle_beta   90.00
_cell.angle_gamma   90.00
#
_symmetry.space_group_name_H-M   'P 1'
#
loop_
_entity.id
_entity.type
_entity.pdbx_description
1 polymer ?
#
loop_
_entity_poly.entity_id
_entity_poly.type
_entity_poly.pdbx_seq_one_letter_code
_entity_poly.pdbx_strand_id
1 'polypeptide(L)'
;SDSPGVSEWLNELENENRPVSIGKGWAGTAALDWTKPVEEQLSPSGLYENVDLIVASDCVWLVSMLNALLDTVEAIFAAAATTKSSKSDTKGEYSGPTFVMSFQRRDTPTSNGQSSIFTTVERVVDAMKGRGWNVDCLAWHPVKLDGDQPDQEVYLFEIVPKQQGS
;
A
#
# COMPACT_ATOMS: atom_id res chain seq x y z
N SER A 1 -16.13 43.49 3.09
CA SER A 1 -15.27 42.39 2.63
C SER A 1 -15.44 41.29 3.64
N ASP A 2 -16.45 40.47 3.45
CA ASP A 2 -16.78 39.38 4.37
C ASP A 2 -15.87 38.21 4.03
N SER A 3 -14.97 37.87 4.95
CA SER A 3 -14.20 36.63 4.88
C SER A 3 -15.17 35.46 5.05
N PRO A 4 -15.07 34.39 4.25
CA PRO A 4 -15.89 33.22 4.44
C PRO A 4 -15.67 32.67 5.84
N GLY A 5 -16.76 32.42 6.57
CA GLY A 5 -16.69 31.87 7.93
C GLY A 5 -16.04 30.48 7.91
N VAL A 6 -15.34 30.11 8.97
CA VAL A 6 -14.68 28.79 9.13
C VAL A 6 -15.61 27.60 8.79
N SER A 7 -16.92 27.77 9.01
CA SER A 7 -17.97 26.80 8.66
C SER A 7 -18.18 26.59 7.15
N GLU A 8 -17.91 27.61 6.32
CA GLU A 8 -18.04 27.55 4.86
C GLU A 8 -16.86 26.77 4.26
N TRP A 9 -15.65 27.00 4.77
CA TRP A 9 -14.45 26.23 4.42
C TRP A 9 -14.54 24.75 4.82
N LEU A 10 -15.10 24.45 5.99
CA LEU A 10 -15.30 23.06 6.43
C LEU A 10 -16.33 22.33 5.55
N ASN A 11 -17.39 23.02 5.12
CA ASN A 11 -18.37 22.46 4.18
C ASN A 11 -17.80 22.25 2.76
N GLU A 12 -16.86 23.09 2.32
CA GLU A 12 -16.15 22.89 1.05
C GLU A 12 -15.19 21.69 1.12
N LEU A 13 -14.43 21.54 2.19
CA LEU A 13 -13.56 20.36 2.42
C LEU A 13 -14.36 19.05 2.57
N GLU A 14 -15.54 19.09 3.19
CA GLU A 14 -16.46 17.94 3.24
C GLU A 14 -17.09 17.63 1.87
N ASN A 15 -17.19 18.61 0.96
CA ASN A 15 -17.59 18.37 -0.43
C ASN A 15 -16.45 17.84 -1.31
N GLU A 16 -15.19 18.18 -1.02
CA GLU A 16 -14.02 17.81 -1.83
C GLU A 16 -13.66 16.32 -1.75
N ASN A 17 -14.00 15.62 -0.67
CA ASN A 17 -13.74 14.17 -0.53
C ASN A 17 -14.87 13.28 -1.08
N ARG A 18 -15.82 13.83 -1.83
CA ARG A 18 -16.89 13.03 -2.42
C ARG A 18 -16.35 12.19 -3.58
N PRO A 19 -16.66 10.89 -3.64
CA PRO A 19 -16.35 10.08 -4.80
C PRO A 19 -16.85 10.71 -6.11
N VAL A 20 -15.96 10.86 -7.07
CA VAL A 20 -16.26 11.34 -8.42
C VAL A 20 -16.52 10.14 -9.31
N SER A 21 -17.59 10.16 -10.11
CA SER A 21 -17.87 9.09 -11.05
C SER A 21 -16.89 9.11 -12.23
N ILE A 22 -16.34 7.96 -12.58
CA ILE A 22 -15.44 7.76 -13.72
C ILE A 22 -15.94 6.56 -14.53
N GLY A 23 -16.53 6.81 -15.70
CA GLY A 23 -17.09 5.76 -16.55
C GLY A 23 -18.21 4.99 -15.84
N LYS A 24 -17.95 3.71 -15.53
CA LYS A 24 -18.87 2.82 -14.78
C LYS A 24 -18.53 2.69 -13.29
N GLY A 25 -17.51 3.40 -12.82
CA GLY A 25 -17.04 3.37 -11.45
C GLY A 25 -17.01 4.74 -10.81
N TRP A 26 -16.27 4.83 -9.70
CA TRP A 26 -16.02 6.06 -8.98
C TRP A 26 -14.60 6.04 -8.42
N ALA A 27 -14.05 7.23 -8.16
CA ALA A 27 -12.79 7.42 -7.47
C ALA A 27 -13.01 8.41 -6.33
N GLY A 28 -12.52 8.08 -5.15
CA GLY A 28 -12.51 8.97 -3.99
C GLY A 28 -11.09 9.13 -3.47
N THR A 29 -10.89 10.11 -2.61
CA THR A 29 -9.61 10.37 -1.94
C THR A 29 -9.82 10.33 -0.44
N ALA A 30 -8.81 9.81 0.26
CA ALA A 30 -8.73 9.89 1.71
C ALA A 30 -7.27 10.18 2.07
N ALA A 31 -7.06 11.03 3.08
CA ALA A 31 -5.74 11.21 3.68
C ALA A 31 -5.48 10.05 4.65
N LEU A 32 -4.32 9.42 4.54
CA LEU A 32 -3.91 8.33 5.42
C LEU A 32 -2.48 8.57 5.90
N ASP A 33 -2.33 8.74 7.21
CA ASP A 33 -1.06 8.83 7.92
C ASP A 33 -0.66 7.43 8.38
N TRP A 34 0.34 6.83 7.74
CA TRP A 34 0.80 5.47 8.05
C TRP A 34 1.41 5.32 9.46
N THR A 35 1.65 6.42 10.16
CA THR A 35 2.15 6.39 11.55
C THR A 35 1.04 6.23 12.58
N LYS A 36 -0.22 6.26 12.14
CA LYS A 36 -1.41 6.12 12.99
C LYS A 36 -2.22 4.89 12.57
N PRO A 37 -3.00 4.31 13.50
CA PRO A 37 -3.87 3.19 13.17
C PRO A 37 -4.88 3.55 12.05
N VAL A 38 -5.19 2.59 11.19
CA VAL A 38 -6.06 2.81 10.02
C VAL A 38 -7.51 3.05 10.45
N GLU A 39 -7.96 2.29 11.45
CA GLU A 39 -9.28 2.33 12.06
C GLU A 39 -9.63 3.66 12.73
N GLU A 40 -8.62 4.45 13.11
CA GLU A 40 -8.81 5.79 13.67
C GLU A 40 -8.98 6.86 12.60
N GLN A 41 -8.60 6.56 11.35
CA GLN A 41 -8.51 7.52 10.26
C GLN A 41 -9.56 7.29 9.18
N LEU A 42 -9.79 6.03 8.83
CA LEU A 42 -10.83 5.66 7.89
C LEU A 42 -12.11 5.40 8.68
N SER A 43 -13.14 6.20 8.38
CA SER A 43 -14.42 6.09 9.08
C SER A 43 -14.99 4.67 9.00
N PRO A 44 -15.83 4.21 9.96
CA PRO A 44 -16.41 2.86 10.02
C PRO A 44 -17.32 2.45 8.85
N SER A 45 -17.33 3.21 7.76
CA SER A 45 -18.16 3.07 6.57
C SER A 45 -17.89 1.80 5.73
N GLY A 46 -17.10 0.84 6.22
CA GLY A 46 -16.79 -0.41 5.51
C GLY A 46 -15.96 -0.22 4.25
N LEU A 47 -15.33 0.95 4.06
CA LEU A 47 -14.57 1.29 2.85
C LEU A 47 -13.39 0.33 2.64
N TYR A 48 -12.63 0.04 3.69
CA TYR A 48 -11.44 -0.80 3.62
C TYR A 48 -11.74 -2.30 3.86
N GLU A 49 -12.98 -2.64 4.23
CA GLU A 49 -13.42 -4.03 4.45
C GLU A 49 -13.73 -4.77 3.15
N ASN A 50 -14.04 -4.04 2.07
CA ASN A 50 -14.41 -4.60 0.77
C ASN A 50 -13.33 -4.37 -0.29
N VAL A 51 -12.07 -4.26 0.14
CA VAL A 51 -10.94 -4.07 -0.76
C VAL A 51 -10.56 -5.40 -1.40
N ASP A 52 -10.41 -5.39 -2.71
CA ASP A 52 -9.90 -6.53 -3.49
C ASP A 52 -8.45 -6.34 -3.92
N LEU A 53 -8.02 -5.07 -4.05
CA LEU A 53 -6.69 -4.71 -4.53
C LEU A 53 -6.16 -3.48 -3.79
N ILE A 54 -4.93 -3.59 -3.31
CA ILE A 54 -4.14 -2.48 -2.77
C ILE A 54 -2.99 -2.24 -3.75
N VAL A 55 -2.76 -0.98 -4.14
CA VAL A 55 -1.67 -0.63 -5.05
C VAL A 55 -0.77 0.42 -4.38
N ALA A 56 0.53 0.16 -4.33
CA ALA A 56 1.53 1.13 -3.93
C ALA A 56 2.62 1.23 -5.00
N SER A 57 2.91 2.44 -5.50
CA SER A 57 3.91 2.66 -6.53
C SER A 57 5.02 3.59 -6.05
N ASP A 58 6.20 3.01 -5.81
CA ASP A 58 7.42 3.71 -5.34
C ASP A 58 7.21 4.58 -4.08
N CYS A 59 6.35 4.12 -3.17
CA CYS A 59 5.94 4.91 -2.01
C CYS A 59 6.88 4.80 -0.80
N VAL A 60 7.91 3.96 -0.87
CA VAL A 60 8.82 3.68 0.25
C VAL A 60 10.25 3.82 -0.22
N TRP A 61 11.02 4.72 0.42
CA TRP A 61 12.46 4.81 0.19
C TRP A 61 13.26 4.74 1.49
N LEU A 62 12.67 5.08 2.65
CA LEU A 62 13.30 4.93 3.96
C LEU A 62 12.85 3.64 4.64
N VAL A 63 13.75 3.06 5.43
CA VAL A 63 13.44 1.89 6.28
C VAL A 63 12.28 2.18 7.24
N SER A 64 12.24 3.39 7.80
CA SER A 64 11.18 3.80 8.73
C SER A 64 9.79 3.85 8.09
N MET A 65 9.71 4.14 6.79
CA MET A 65 8.45 4.19 6.05
C MET A 65 7.92 2.80 5.71
N LEU A 66 8.83 1.82 5.54
CA LEU A 66 8.46 0.46 5.14
C LEU A 66 7.51 -0.16 6.15
N ASN A 67 7.87 -0.15 7.43
CA ASN A 67 7.05 -0.79 8.46
C ASN A 67 5.68 -0.12 8.58
N ALA A 68 5.64 1.22 8.57
CA ALA A 68 4.40 1.98 8.64
C ALA A 68 3.44 1.64 7.47
N LEU A 69 3.96 1.52 6.25
CA LEU A 69 3.18 1.06 5.10
C LEU A 69 2.69 -0.38 5.30
N LEU A 70 3.58 -1.30 5.68
CA LEU A 70 3.22 -2.71 5.84
C LEU A 70 2.19 -2.91 6.97
N ASP A 71 2.29 -2.17 8.08
CA ASP A 71 1.30 -2.16 9.17
C ASP A 71 -0.07 -1.69 8.65
N THR A 72 -0.09 -0.64 7.83
CA THR A 72 -1.30 -0.14 7.17
C THR A 72 -1.94 -1.21 6.27
N VAL A 73 -1.14 -1.87 5.44
CA VAL A 73 -1.60 -2.94 4.55
C VAL A 73 -2.11 -4.14 5.35
N GLU A 74 -1.42 -4.50 6.44
CA GLU A 74 -1.85 -5.58 7.33
C GLU A 74 -3.22 -5.31 7.95
N ALA A 75 -3.47 -4.08 8.41
CA ALA A 75 -4.77 -3.68 8.94
C ALA A 75 -5.89 -3.82 7.90
N ILE A 76 -5.62 -3.46 6.63
CA ILE A 76 -6.58 -3.64 5.53
C ILE A 76 -6.82 -5.13 5.24
N PHE A 77 -5.77 -5.94 5.20
CA PHE A 77 -5.91 -7.40 5.05
C PHE A 77 -6.75 -8.02 6.16
N ALA A 78 -6.50 -7.63 7.41
CA ALA A 78 -7.25 -8.12 8.56
C ALA A 78 -8.73 -7.72 8.48
N ALA A 79 -9.03 -6.46 8.17
CA ALA A 79 -10.40 -5.99 8.02
C ALA A 79 -11.15 -6.74 6.93
N ALA A 80 -10.55 -6.91 5.75
CA ALA A 80 -11.18 -7.62 4.64
C ALA A 80 -11.40 -9.12 4.93
N ALA A 81 -10.52 -9.75 5.70
CA ALA A 81 -10.68 -11.14 6.13
C ALA A 81 -11.91 -11.35 7.03
N THR A 82 -12.22 -10.39 7.91
CA THR A 82 -13.40 -10.49 8.80
C THR A 82 -14.71 -10.53 8.02
N THR A 83 -14.82 -9.79 6.92
CA THR A 83 -16.04 -9.68 6.11
C THR A 83 -16.22 -10.85 5.13
N LYS A 84 -15.12 -11.35 4.55
CA LYS A 84 -15.17 -12.41 3.51
C LYS A 84 -15.28 -13.82 4.08
N SER A 85 -14.88 -14.04 5.34
CA SER A 85 -15.00 -15.34 6.02
C SER A 85 -16.46 -15.83 6.16
N SER A 86 -17.46 -14.95 6.01
CA SER A 86 -18.88 -15.32 6.07
C SER A 86 -19.48 -15.85 4.76
N LYS A 87 -18.75 -15.86 3.63
CA LYS A 87 -19.34 -16.15 2.30
C LYS A 87 -18.64 -17.24 1.46
N SER A 88 -17.56 -17.87 1.93
CA SER A 88 -16.79 -18.82 1.13
C SER A 88 -17.07 -20.29 1.50
N ASP A 89 -17.94 -20.95 0.72
CA ASP A 89 -18.19 -22.41 0.78
C ASP A 89 -17.17 -23.25 -0.03
N THR A 90 -16.20 -22.61 -0.69
CA THR A 90 -15.14 -23.29 -1.45
C THR A 90 -13.89 -23.45 -0.60
N LYS A 91 -13.56 -24.71 -0.28
CA LYS A 91 -12.39 -25.10 0.53
C LYS A 91 -11.07 -24.62 -0.10
N GLY A 92 -10.39 -23.69 0.57
CA GLY A 92 -8.93 -23.53 0.51
C GLY A 92 -8.35 -22.38 -0.31
N GLU A 93 -9.15 -21.51 -0.94
CA GLU A 93 -8.63 -20.40 -1.74
C GLU A 93 -8.71 -19.07 -0.99
N TYR A 94 -7.63 -18.29 -1.01
CA TYR A 94 -7.59 -16.98 -0.35
C TYR A 94 -8.37 -16.00 -1.21
N SER A 95 -9.47 -15.48 -0.67
CA SER A 95 -10.34 -14.51 -1.36
C SER A 95 -10.15 -13.08 -0.87
N GLY A 96 -9.16 -12.83 -0.02
CA GLY A 96 -8.86 -11.50 0.51
C GLY A 96 -8.19 -10.58 -0.50
N PRO A 97 -7.83 -9.35 -0.09
CA PRO A 97 -7.21 -8.39 -0.98
C PRO A 97 -5.84 -8.88 -1.46
N THR A 98 -5.47 -8.51 -2.68
CA THR A 98 -4.08 -8.63 -3.15
C THR A 98 -3.38 -7.29 -2.99
N PHE A 99 -2.13 -7.29 -2.53
CA PHE A 99 -1.29 -6.10 -2.50
C PHE A 99 -0.29 -6.15 -3.66
N VAL A 100 -0.36 -5.17 -4.55
CA VAL A 100 0.59 -5.00 -5.64
C VAL A 100 1.48 -3.80 -5.34
N MET A 101 2.79 -4.00 -5.33
CA MET A 101 3.75 -2.97 -5.00
C MET A 101 4.83 -2.85 -6.06
N SER A 102 5.04 -1.65 -6.60
CA SER A 102 6.24 -1.35 -7.36
C SER A 102 7.30 -0.70 -6.47
N PHE A 103 8.56 -1.10 -6.66
CA PHE A 103 9.69 -0.58 -5.90
C PHE A 103 10.88 -0.32 -6.80
N GLN A 104 11.38 0.92 -6.81
CA GLN A 104 12.60 1.27 -7.52
C GLN A 104 13.82 1.01 -6.65
N ARG A 105 14.77 0.25 -7.20
CA ARG A 105 16.04 -0.05 -6.57
C ARG A 105 16.89 1.21 -6.43
N ARG A 106 17.29 1.54 -5.20
CA ARG A 106 18.05 2.76 -4.85
C ARG A 106 19.37 2.48 -4.14
N ASP A 107 19.70 1.22 -3.86
CA ASP A 107 21.00 0.88 -3.30
C ASP A 107 22.10 1.14 -4.32
N THR A 108 22.94 2.14 -4.03
CA THR A 108 24.23 2.25 -4.69
C THR A 108 25.12 1.10 -4.25
N PRO A 109 25.91 0.49 -5.14
CA PRO A 109 26.95 -0.47 -4.77
C PRO A 109 28.07 0.27 -4.03
N THR A 110 27.83 0.66 -2.79
CA THR A 110 28.87 1.08 -1.86
C THR A 110 29.54 -0.16 -1.29
N SER A 111 30.85 -0.08 -1.09
CA SER A 111 31.81 -1.17 -0.78
C SER A 111 31.48 -2.08 0.41
N ASN A 112 30.40 -1.82 1.14
CA ASN A 112 30.06 -2.47 2.41
C ASN A 112 28.61 -3.03 2.44
N GLY A 113 27.86 -2.93 1.33
CA GLY A 113 26.73 -3.82 1.05
C GLY A 113 25.35 -3.51 1.63
N GLN A 114 25.15 -2.54 2.53
CA GLN A 114 23.78 -2.15 2.96
C GLN A 114 23.68 -0.67 3.36
N SER A 115 22.62 0.02 2.89
CA SER A 115 22.25 1.34 3.40
C SER A 115 21.49 1.19 4.72
N SER A 116 21.88 1.93 5.75
CA SER A 116 21.15 2.01 7.02
C SER A 116 19.91 2.90 6.94
N ILE A 117 19.84 3.78 5.94
CA ILE A 117 18.80 4.81 5.80
C ILE A 117 17.80 4.41 4.71
N PHE A 118 18.30 4.00 3.55
CA PHE A 118 17.47 3.61 2.43
C PHE A 118 17.08 2.14 2.52
N THR A 119 15.86 1.84 2.10
CA THR A 119 15.43 0.45 1.95
C THR A 119 16.03 -0.17 0.68
N THR A 120 16.25 -1.48 0.68
CA THR A 120 16.72 -2.26 -0.47
C THR A 120 15.64 -3.23 -0.90
N VAL A 121 15.77 -3.82 -2.09
CA VAL A 121 14.85 -4.84 -2.59
C VAL A 121 14.79 -6.02 -1.63
N GLU A 122 15.94 -6.49 -1.15
CA GLU A 122 16.03 -7.60 -0.20
C GLU A 122 15.33 -7.27 1.10
N ARG A 123 15.56 -6.06 1.66
CA ARG A 123 14.91 -5.64 2.90
C ARG A 123 13.39 -5.56 2.77
N VAL A 124 12.88 -5.11 1.63
CA VAL A 124 11.45 -5.07 1.33
C VAL A 124 10.87 -6.49 1.32
N VAL A 125 11.50 -7.40 0.56
CA VAL A 125 11.06 -8.80 0.44
C VAL A 125 11.14 -9.51 1.79
N ASP A 126 12.21 -9.32 2.54
CA ASP A 126 12.42 -9.91 3.86
C ASP A 126 11.39 -9.40 4.88
N ALA A 127 11.06 -8.11 4.87
CA ALA A 127 10.04 -7.55 5.75
C ALA A 127 8.65 -8.16 5.50
N MET A 128 8.26 -8.31 4.23
CA MET A 128 6.99 -8.93 3.84
C MET A 128 6.96 -10.42 4.20
N LYS A 129 8.03 -11.17 3.91
CA LYS A 129 8.15 -12.58 4.30
C LYS A 129 8.20 -12.76 5.82
N GLY A 130 8.80 -11.82 6.54
CA GLY A 130 8.83 -11.78 8.00
C GLY A 130 7.44 -11.67 8.63
N ARG A 131 6.49 -11.03 7.94
CA ARG A 131 5.06 -11.03 8.31
C ARG A 131 4.32 -12.31 7.90
N GLY A 132 5.03 -13.27 7.32
CA GLY A 132 4.46 -14.50 6.82
C GLY A 132 3.64 -14.30 5.55
N TRP A 133 3.91 -13.27 4.75
CA TRP A 133 3.22 -13.09 3.47
C TRP A 133 3.93 -13.84 2.34
N ASN A 134 3.16 -14.29 1.35
CA ASN A 134 3.71 -14.77 0.08
C ASN A 134 4.03 -13.55 -0.78
N VAL A 135 5.19 -13.57 -1.42
CA VAL A 135 5.71 -12.48 -2.24
C VAL A 135 6.23 -13.05 -3.54
N ASP A 136 5.57 -12.70 -4.63
CA ASP A 136 5.94 -13.10 -5.98
C ASP A 136 6.41 -11.87 -6.78
N CYS A 137 7.57 -11.99 -7.42
CA CYS A 137 8.07 -10.96 -8.33
C CYS A 137 7.44 -11.20 -9.70
N LEU A 138 6.46 -10.37 -10.06
CA LEU A 138 5.73 -10.48 -11.31
C LEU A 138 6.55 -10.01 -12.51
N ALA A 139 7.29 -8.92 -12.31
CA ALA A 139 8.13 -8.33 -13.35
C ALA A 139 9.27 -7.52 -12.74
N TRP A 140 10.33 -7.33 -13.52
CA TRP A 140 11.35 -6.32 -13.26
C TRP A 140 11.80 -5.70 -14.57
N HIS A 141 12.12 -4.41 -14.54
CA HIS A 141 12.54 -3.66 -15.72
C HIS A 141 13.70 -2.72 -15.39
N PRO A 142 14.72 -2.63 -16.27
CA PRO A 142 15.71 -1.57 -16.17
C PRO A 142 15.07 -0.23 -16.58
N VAL A 143 15.36 0.80 -15.81
CA VAL A 143 14.96 2.19 -16.04
C VAL A 143 16.22 3.01 -16.21
N LYS A 144 16.32 3.65 -17.38
CA LYS A 144 17.39 4.60 -17.66
C LYS A 144 17.09 5.89 -16.92
N LEU A 145 18.05 6.32 -16.12
CA LEU A 145 18.03 7.66 -15.54
C LEU A 145 18.71 8.64 -16.49
N ASP A 146 18.25 9.87 -16.54
CA ASP A 146 18.90 10.90 -17.35
C ASP A 146 20.31 11.19 -16.82
N GLY A 147 21.29 11.26 -17.73
CA GLY A 147 22.70 11.56 -17.44
C GLY A 147 23.62 10.33 -17.32
N ASP A 148 24.76 10.50 -16.66
CA ASP A 148 25.79 9.44 -16.45
C ASP A 148 25.48 8.54 -15.24
N GLN A 149 24.22 8.44 -14.81
CA GLN A 149 23.84 7.56 -13.72
C GLN A 149 23.70 6.11 -14.21
N PRO A 150 24.08 5.11 -13.40
CA PRO A 150 23.81 3.73 -13.74
C PRO A 150 22.30 3.49 -13.85
N ASP A 151 21.91 2.63 -14.80
CA ASP A 151 20.54 2.15 -14.92
C ASP A 151 20.06 1.60 -13.57
N GLN A 152 18.82 1.93 -13.19
CA GLN A 152 18.18 1.39 -12.01
C GLN A 152 17.16 0.34 -12.38
N GLU A 153 16.76 -0.48 -11.42
CA GLU A 153 15.78 -1.56 -11.64
C GLU A 153 14.49 -1.19 -10.93
N VAL A 154 13.35 -1.37 -11.59
CA VAL A 154 12.02 -1.30 -10.96
C VAL A 154 11.45 -2.69 -10.90
N TYR A 155 11.02 -3.10 -9.71
CA TYR A 155 10.40 -4.38 -9.44
C TYR A 155 8.90 -4.20 -9.25
N LEU A 156 8.12 -5.17 -9.70
CA LEU A 156 6.69 -5.29 -9.43
C LEU A 156 6.43 -6.58 -8.65
N PHE A 157 5.93 -6.44 -7.44
CA PHE A 157 5.60 -7.54 -6.56
C PHE A 157 4.10 -7.72 -6.44
N GLU A 158 3.66 -8.97 -6.41
CA GLU A 158 2.36 -9.39 -5.90
C GLU A 158 2.55 -9.99 -4.51
N ILE A 159 1.72 -9.56 -3.57
CA ILE A 159 1.81 -9.92 -2.16
C ILE A 159 0.44 -10.32 -1.64
N VAL A 160 0.38 -11.49 -1.01
CA VAL A 160 -0.83 -11.99 -0.35
C VAL A 160 -0.49 -12.56 1.03
N PRO A 161 -1.35 -12.41 2.05
CA PRO A 161 -1.19 -13.10 3.32
C PRO A 161 -1.13 -14.62 3.13
N LYS A 162 -0.19 -15.29 3.79
CA LYS A 162 -0.18 -16.75 3.78
C LYS A 162 -1.37 -17.25 4.58
N GLN A 163 -2.16 -18.14 4.00
CA GLN A 163 -3.17 -18.86 4.76
C GLN A 163 -2.46 -19.64 5.87
N GLN A 164 -2.76 -19.33 7.14
CA GLN A 164 -2.41 -20.23 8.22
C GLN A 164 -3.19 -21.51 7.96
N GLY A 165 -2.48 -22.55 7.51
CA GLY A 165 -3.06 -23.88 7.40
C GLY A 165 -3.61 -24.27 8.77
N SER A 166 -4.93 -24.45 8.83
CA SER A 166 -5.66 -25.02 9.96
C SER A 166 -5.18 -26.43 10.27
#